data_AF-A0A0B7GX37-F1
#
_entry.id   AF-A0A0B7GX37-F1
#
_cell.length_a   1.000
_cell.length_b   1.000
_cell.length_c   1.000
_cell.angle_alpha   90.00
_cell.angle_beta   90.00
_cell.angle_gamma   90.00
#
_symmetry.space_group_name_H-M   'P 1'
#
loop_
_entity.id
_entity.type
_entity.pdbx_description
1 polymer ?
#
loop_
_entity_poly.entity_id
_entity_poly.type
_entity_poly.pdbx_seq_one_letter_code
_entity_poly.pdbx_strand_id
1 'polypeptide(L)'
;MPLSKQKQDSLIPLFGAVCFFLSVIEFMIPKPLPFLRLGLANLPLLFAADLLSFSGYLLLVFIKIIGQAVINGTLFSYILLFSMAGSISSALVMFGLRKISGKYLSFIGISVAGSFSSNMVQLLLARFLIFGEGVWYILPPFFIIGAITGVALGSFVNSFVENSSWYQQITDENYTFMIKTAEKEDTVSLTQIYIRIAVGFLFILLLVFVNLPAAKAIVFGAALILCLIDRQKIHFISLFLISVSIIVFNLLPPFGKVLFSVFDFPVTAGALLRGIEKVLILEGMIYTSRWMLNCPIKLPGAIGKKVSDSLIIFKKLVLVKSEFRFKDIIGSLDEILFSVELL
;
A
#
# COMPACT_ATOMS: atom_id res chain seq x y z
N MET A 1 18.61 -13.91 25.13
CA MET A 1 17.27 -14.50 25.39
C MET A 1 16.32 -13.95 24.33
N PRO A 2 15.24 -14.62 23.88
CA PRO A 2 14.26 -13.92 23.04
C PRO A 2 13.73 -12.72 23.84
N LEU A 3 13.75 -11.51 23.26
CA LEU A 3 13.20 -10.31 23.90
C LEU A 3 11.82 -10.64 24.49
N SER A 4 11.50 -10.09 25.67
CA SER A 4 10.13 -10.20 26.18
C SER A 4 9.16 -9.65 25.13
N LYS A 5 8.02 -10.33 24.95
CA LYS A 5 7.01 -9.98 23.93
C LYS A 5 6.68 -8.47 23.95
N GLN A 6 6.66 -7.88 25.15
CA GLN A 6 6.37 -6.47 25.35
C GLN A 6 7.48 -5.52 24.86
N LYS A 7 8.77 -5.89 25.01
CA LYS A 7 9.89 -5.13 24.42
C LYS A 7 9.91 -5.25 22.90
N GLN A 8 9.66 -6.43 22.35
CA GLN A 8 9.56 -6.64 20.90
C GLN A 8 8.48 -5.74 20.29
N ASP A 9 7.26 -5.81 20.85
CA ASP A 9 6.11 -5.09 20.31
C ASP A 9 6.18 -3.55 20.52
N SER A 10 7.22 -3.04 21.21
CA SER A 10 7.49 -1.60 21.34
C SER A 10 8.04 -0.98 20.05
N LEU A 11 8.63 -1.78 19.15
CA LEU A 11 9.15 -1.35 17.86
C LEU A 11 8.06 -1.15 16.79
N ILE A 12 6.83 -1.58 17.07
CA ILE A 12 5.71 -1.53 16.11
C ILE A 12 5.49 -0.12 15.55
N PRO A 13 5.47 0.96 16.37
CA PRO A 13 5.30 2.31 15.84
C PRO A 13 6.42 2.73 14.88
N LEU A 14 7.67 2.37 15.17
CA LEU A 14 8.81 2.68 14.32
C LEU A 14 8.71 1.95 12.97
N PHE A 15 8.50 0.63 12.98
CA PHE A 15 8.30 -0.13 11.73
C PHE A 15 7.04 0.33 10.97
N GLY A 16 5.98 0.73 11.67
CA GLY A 16 4.78 1.31 11.08
C GLY A 16 5.09 2.63 10.36
N ALA A 17 5.89 3.49 10.97
CA ALA A 17 6.33 4.75 10.37
C ALA A 17 7.18 4.54 9.13
N VAL A 18 8.13 3.60 9.15
CA VAL A 18 8.94 3.24 7.98
C VAL A 18 8.04 2.64 6.88
N CYS A 19 7.04 1.82 7.23
CA CYS A 19 6.04 1.34 6.27
C CYS A 19 5.31 2.52 5.59
N PHE A 20 4.90 3.53 6.35
CA PHE A 20 4.22 4.71 5.82
C PHE A 20 5.13 5.52 4.89
N PHE A 21 6.38 5.75 5.31
CA PHE A 21 7.38 6.44 4.52
C PHE A 21 7.63 5.75 3.17
N LEU A 22 7.89 4.44 3.19
CA LEU A 22 8.10 3.66 1.97
C LEU A 22 6.84 3.57 1.11
N SER A 23 5.65 3.57 1.72
CA SER A 23 4.38 3.64 0.98
C SER A 23 4.22 4.96 0.24
N VAL A 24 4.64 6.09 0.81
CA VAL A 24 4.63 7.39 0.12
C VAL A 24 5.58 7.37 -1.06
N ILE A 25 6.81 6.85 -0.89
CA ILE A 25 7.78 6.72 -1.98
C ILE A 25 7.20 5.85 -3.10
N GLU A 26 6.61 4.70 -2.76
CA GLU A 26 5.98 3.81 -3.73
C GLU A 26 4.81 4.48 -4.46
N PHE A 27 4.02 5.29 -3.76
CA PHE A 27 2.90 6.04 -4.35
C PHE A 27 3.34 7.11 -5.36
N MET A 28 4.53 7.69 -5.19
CA MET A 28 5.07 8.68 -6.13
C MET A 28 5.51 8.07 -7.46
N ILE A 29 5.71 6.75 -7.52
CA ILE A 29 6.13 6.06 -8.75
C ILE A 29 4.88 5.81 -9.61
N PRO A 30 4.80 6.39 -10.83
CA PRO A 30 3.68 6.16 -11.73
C PRO A 30 3.65 4.68 -12.12
N LYS A 31 2.48 4.06 -11.96
CA LYS A 31 2.30 2.63 -12.19
C LYS A 31 1.23 2.38 -13.24
N PRO A 32 1.44 1.40 -14.13
CA PRO A 32 0.47 1.09 -15.18
C PRO A 32 -0.82 0.53 -14.59
N LEU A 33 -0.71 -0.33 -13.56
CA LEU A 33 -1.86 -0.95 -12.91
C LEU A 33 -2.04 -0.42 -11.48
N PRO A 34 -3.28 -0.11 -11.06
CA PRO A 34 -3.56 0.49 -9.75
C PRO A 34 -3.18 -0.42 -8.58
N PHE A 35 -3.24 -1.75 -8.76
CA PHE A 35 -2.88 -2.74 -7.76
C PHE A 35 -1.46 -3.29 -7.93
N LEU A 36 -0.74 -2.97 -9.00
CA LEU A 36 0.69 -3.33 -9.11
C LEU A 36 1.45 -2.58 -8.03
N ARG A 37 2.24 -3.32 -7.27
CA ARG A 37 3.02 -2.80 -6.16
C ARG A 37 4.45 -3.27 -6.31
N LEU A 38 5.38 -2.37 -6.03
CA LEU A 38 6.80 -2.73 -5.94
C LEU A 38 7.08 -3.48 -4.63
N GLY A 39 6.26 -3.22 -3.60
CA GLY A 39 6.39 -3.86 -2.31
C GLY A 39 7.41 -3.18 -1.40
N LEU A 40 7.70 -1.89 -1.61
CA LEU A 40 8.65 -1.15 -0.75
C LEU A 40 8.17 -1.17 0.71
N ALA A 41 6.86 -1.01 0.93
CA ALA A 41 6.26 -1.10 2.26
C ALA A 41 6.30 -2.52 2.88
N ASN A 42 6.76 -3.56 2.16
CA ASN A 42 7.03 -4.89 2.73
C ASN A 42 8.43 -5.00 3.33
N LEU A 43 9.34 -4.07 3.02
CA LEU A 43 10.71 -4.09 3.52
C LEU A 43 10.74 -4.10 5.07
N PRO A 44 9.97 -3.26 5.79
CA PRO A 44 9.95 -3.31 7.25
C PRO A 44 9.37 -4.61 7.81
N LEU A 45 8.49 -5.28 7.05
CA LEU A 45 7.97 -6.60 7.40
C LEU A 45 9.03 -7.71 7.29
N LEU A 46 10.08 -7.55 6.48
CA LEU A 46 11.18 -8.51 6.45
C LEU A 46 12.02 -8.41 7.74
N PHE A 47 12.36 -7.19 8.19
CA PHE A 47 13.04 -6.98 9.48
C PHE A 47 12.19 -7.43 10.67
N ALA A 48 10.90 -7.07 10.65
CA ALA A 48 9.99 -7.38 11.74
C ALA A 48 9.73 -8.88 11.92
N ALA A 49 9.99 -9.72 10.91
CA ALA A 49 9.81 -11.17 11.03
C ALA A 49 10.76 -11.80 12.07
N ASP A 50 11.93 -11.18 12.29
CA ASP A 50 12.90 -11.60 13.31
C ASP A 50 12.72 -10.87 14.64
N LEU A 51 12.33 -9.60 14.59
CA LEU A 51 12.34 -8.71 15.75
C LEU A 51 11.01 -8.66 16.51
N LEU A 52 9.88 -8.95 15.86
CA LEU A 52 8.56 -8.90 16.48
C LEU A 52 8.03 -10.29 16.87
N SER A 53 7.18 -10.29 17.88
CA SER A 53 6.34 -11.46 18.19
C SER A 53 5.32 -11.69 17.06
N PHE A 54 4.78 -12.91 16.93
CA PHE A 54 3.76 -13.19 15.89
C PHE A 54 2.56 -12.24 15.97
N SER A 55 2.07 -11.96 17.18
CA SER A 55 0.98 -11.01 17.39
C SER A 55 1.37 -9.58 16.98
N GLY A 56 2.57 -9.14 17.35
CA GLY A 56 3.09 -7.82 16.99
C GLY A 56 3.31 -7.67 15.49
N TYR A 57 3.78 -8.73 14.84
CA TYR A 57 3.96 -8.81 13.40
C TYR A 57 2.63 -8.66 12.64
N LEU A 58 1.59 -9.42 13.03
CA LEU A 58 0.26 -9.29 12.43
C LEU A 58 -0.34 -7.89 12.66
N LEU A 59 -0.11 -7.30 13.84
CA LEU A 59 -0.54 -5.93 14.11
C LEU A 59 0.19 -4.93 13.21
N LEU A 60 1.49 -5.09 12.99
CA LEU A 60 2.25 -4.25 12.05
C LEU A 60 1.72 -4.39 10.62
N VAL A 61 1.40 -5.61 10.17
CA VAL A 61 0.76 -5.86 8.86
C VAL A 61 -0.56 -5.10 8.75
N PHE A 62 -1.40 -5.14 9.79
CA PHE A 62 -2.66 -4.40 9.83
C PHE A 62 -2.43 -2.89 9.76
N ILE A 63 -1.52 -2.35 10.59
CA ILE A 63 -1.16 -0.92 10.60
C ILE A 63 -0.69 -0.48 9.22
N LYS A 64 0.20 -1.26 8.59
CA LYS A 64 0.70 -1.02 7.24
C LYS A 64 -0.44 -0.99 6.22
N ILE A 65 -1.33 -1.99 6.21
CA ILE A 65 -2.43 -2.07 5.23
C ILE A 65 -3.34 -0.85 5.33
N ILE A 66 -3.77 -0.50 6.54
CA ILE A 66 -4.67 0.62 6.78
C ILE A 66 -3.97 1.94 6.49
N GLY A 67 -2.76 2.15 7.02
CA GLY A 67 -2.02 3.39 6.81
C GLY A 67 -1.67 3.62 5.34
N GLN A 68 -1.23 2.59 4.61
CA GLN A 68 -1.01 2.66 3.17
C GLN A 68 -2.30 3.03 2.41
N ALA A 69 -3.44 2.45 2.80
CA ALA A 69 -4.72 2.76 2.17
C ALA A 69 -5.18 4.19 2.45
N VAL A 70 -4.95 4.71 3.66
CA VAL A 70 -5.25 6.10 4.03
C VAL A 70 -4.33 7.07 3.28
N ILE A 71 -3.01 6.83 3.30
CA ILE A 71 -2.00 7.65 2.63
C ILE A 71 -2.25 7.74 1.13
N ASN A 72 -2.56 6.61 0.49
CA ASN A 72 -2.85 6.56 -0.94
C ASN A 72 -4.27 7.04 -1.26
N GLY A 73 -5.11 7.25 -0.24
CA GLY A 73 -6.51 7.62 -0.36
C GLY A 73 -7.39 6.54 -1.02
N THR A 74 -7.05 5.27 -0.83
CA THR A 74 -7.68 4.10 -1.50
C THR A 74 -8.48 3.21 -0.54
N LEU A 75 -8.68 3.63 0.71
CA LEU A 75 -9.38 2.85 1.75
C LEU A 75 -10.76 2.35 1.29
N PHE A 76 -11.53 3.18 0.60
CA PHE A 76 -12.87 2.82 0.14
C PHE A 76 -12.92 2.42 -1.34
N SER A 77 -11.86 1.78 -1.84
CA SER A 77 -11.77 1.28 -3.21
C SER A 77 -11.42 -0.21 -3.25
N TYR A 78 -11.65 -0.87 -4.38
CA TYR A 78 -11.24 -2.26 -4.56
C TYR A 78 -9.73 -2.47 -4.35
N ILE A 79 -8.90 -1.43 -4.53
CA ILE A 79 -7.45 -1.47 -4.28
C ILE A 79 -7.13 -1.87 -2.83
N LEU A 80 -7.99 -1.54 -1.86
CA LEU A 80 -7.81 -2.01 -0.49
C LEU A 80 -7.86 -3.54 -0.40
N LEU A 81 -8.75 -4.20 -1.13
CA LEU A 81 -8.87 -5.67 -1.12
C LEU A 81 -7.60 -6.31 -1.70
N PHE A 82 -7.08 -5.80 -2.82
CA PHE A 82 -5.79 -6.22 -3.38
C PHE A 82 -4.63 -6.00 -2.41
N SER A 83 -4.62 -4.84 -1.75
CA SER A 83 -3.64 -4.47 -0.71
C SER A 83 -3.62 -5.47 0.43
N MET A 84 -4.81 -5.74 0.97
CA MET A 84 -5.01 -6.52 2.18
C MET A 84 -4.70 -7.99 1.91
N ALA A 85 -5.32 -8.58 0.89
CA ALA A 85 -5.12 -9.99 0.57
C ALA A 85 -3.68 -10.28 0.17
N GLY A 86 -3.08 -9.43 -0.68
CA GLY A 86 -1.67 -9.56 -1.06
C GLY A 86 -0.72 -9.39 0.13
N SER A 87 -0.92 -8.37 0.96
CA SER A 87 -0.04 -8.12 2.12
C SER A 87 -0.14 -9.20 3.18
N ILE A 88 -1.35 -9.68 3.50
CA ILE A 88 -1.56 -10.76 4.48
C ILE A 88 -0.90 -12.04 3.96
N SER A 89 -1.14 -12.41 2.70
CA SER A 89 -0.55 -13.60 2.08
C SER A 89 0.98 -13.55 2.10
N SER A 90 1.57 -12.44 1.65
CA SER A 90 3.01 -12.22 1.67
C SER A 90 3.57 -12.28 3.09
N ALA A 91 2.95 -11.59 4.04
CA ALA A 91 3.41 -11.55 5.42
C ALA A 91 3.40 -12.93 6.09
N LEU A 92 2.35 -13.73 5.86
CA LEU A 92 2.27 -15.09 6.39
C LEU A 92 3.35 -15.99 5.79
N VAL A 93 3.61 -15.90 4.49
CA VAL A 93 4.70 -16.65 3.84
C VAL A 93 6.06 -16.20 4.37
N MET A 94 6.31 -14.90 4.46
CA MET A 94 7.59 -14.37 4.95
C MET A 94 7.87 -14.79 6.39
N PHE A 95 6.89 -14.62 7.29
CA PHE A 95 7.00 -15.01 8.69
C PHE A 95 7.13 -16.53 8.85
N GLY A 96 6.29 -17.29 8.14
CA GLY A 96 6.29 -18.75 8.18
C GLY A 96 7.61 -19.34 7.70
N LEU A 97 8.10 -18.91 6.53
CA LEU A 97 9.39 -19.35 6.02
C LEU A 97 10.50 -18.97 7.00
N ARG A 98 10.55 -17.73 7.49
CA ARG A 98 11.61 -17.30 8.42
C ARG A 98 11.64 -18.14 9.69
N LYS A 99 10.48 -18.50 10.26
CA LYS A 99 10.41 -19.34 11.47
C LYS A 99 10.73 -20.81 11.22
N ILE A 100 10.36 -21.35 10.06
CA ILE A 100 10.59 -22.76 9.73
C ILE A 100 12.02 -22.99 9.26
N SER A 101 12.52 -22.18 8.33
CA SER A 101 13.86 -22.34 7.74
C SER A 101 14.96 -21.68 8.57
N GLY A 102 14.63 -20.88 9.60
CA GLY A 102 15.60 -20.16 10.40
C GLY A 102 16.58 -19.36 9.53
N LYS A 103 17.88 -19.61 9.72
CA LYS A 103 18.98 -18.98 8.96
C LYS A 103 19.34 -19.68 7.65
N TYR A 104 18.73 -20.83 7.32
CA TYR A 104 19.06 -21.57 6.09
C TYR A 104 18.58 -20.88 4.82
N LEU A 105 17.54 -20.04 4.92
CA LEU A 105 17.01 -19.25 3.81
C LEU A 105 17.40 -17.79 3.99
N SER A 106 18.03 -17.22 2.94
CA SER A 106 18.36 -15.81 2.91
C SER A 106 17.12 -14.92 2.83
N PHE A 107 17.25 -13.65 3.22
CA PHE A 107 16.17 -12.68 3.06
C PHE A 107 15.74 -12.48 1.60
N ILE A 108 16.63 -12.77 0.64
CA ILE A 108 16.32 -12.82 -0.80
C ILE A 108 15.24 -13.86 -1.09
N GLY A 109 15.46 -15.12 -0.65
CA GLY A 109 14.50 -16.20 -0.88
C GLY A 109 13.15 -15.94 -0.20
N ILE A 110 13.17 -15.43 1.03
CA ILE A 110 11.97 -15.08 1.79
C ILE A 110 11.17 -13.97 1.10
N SER A 111 11.86 -12.91 0.64
CA SER A 111 11.25 -11.79 -0.08
C SER A 111 10.66 -12.22 -1.43
N VAL A 112 11.38 -13.02 -2.21
CA VAL A 112 10.88 -13.55 -3.50
C VAL A 112 9.64 -14.42 -3.30
N ALA A 113 9.65 -15.32 -2.30
CA ALA A 113 8.48 -16.13 -1.96
C ALA A 113 7.28 -15.27 -1.51
N GLY A 114 7.55 -14.24 -0.70
CA GLY A 114 6.56 -13.25 -0.28
C GLY A 114 5.95 -12.49 -1.46
N SER A 115 6.76 -12.02 -2.40
CA SER A 115 6.32 -11.32 -3.62
C SER A 115 5.51 -12.23 -4.53
N PHE A 116 5.94 -13.49 -4.71
CA PHE A 116 5.19 -14.47 -5.49
C PHE A 116 3.80 -14.72 -4.89
N SER A 117 3.73 -14.92 -3.58
CA SER A 117 2.47 -15.15 -2.87
C SER A 117 1.51 -13.95 -2.96
N SER A 118 2.00 -12.72 -2.75
CA SER A 118 1.15 -11.52 -2.92
C SER A 118 0.64 -11.39 -4.34
N ASN A 119 1.51 -11.61 -5.32
CA ASN A 119 1.19 -11.43 -6.73
C ASN A 119 0.14 -12.44 -7.18
N MET A 120 0.28 -13.69 -6.75
CA MET A 120 -0.70 -14.74 -7.03
C MET A 120 -2.09 -14.36 -6.50
N VAL A 121 -2.20 -13.99 -5.22
CA VAL A 121 -3.50 -13.63 -4.62
C VAL A 121 -4.10 -12.38 -5.27
N GLN A 122 -3.27 -11.38 -5.60
CA GLN A 122 -3.74 -10.18 -6.29
C GLN A 122 -4.25 -10.48 -7.70
N LEU A 123 -3.57 -11.34 -8.46
CA LEU A 123 -4.01 -11.72 -9.80
C LEU A 123 -5.30 -12.55 -9.75
N LEU A 124 -5.44 -13.44 -8.76
CA LEU A 124 -6.69 -14.16 -8.53
C LEU A 124 -7.85 -13.20 -8.24
N LEU A 125 -7.66 -12.21 -7.37
CA LEU A 125 -8.66 -11.16 -7.14
C LEU A 125 -8.92 -10.32 -8.41
N ALA A 126 -7.89 -10.04 -9.21
CA ALA A 126 -8.02 -9.25 -10.43
C ALA A 126 -8.91 -9.96 -11.44
N ARG A 127 -8.85 -11.30 -11.49
CA ARG A 127 -9.68 -12.12 -12.37
C ARG A 127 -11.15 -11.93 -12.03
N PHE A 128 -11.50 -11.99 -10.75
CA PHE A 128 -12.89 -11.88 -10.33
C PHE A 128 -13.44 -10.43 -10.35
N LEU A 129 -12.62 -9.44 -10.01
CA LEU A 129 -13.10 -8.07 -9.79
C LEU A 129 -12.93 -7.13 -10.99
N ILE A 130 -11.84 -7.24 -11.77
CA ILE A 130 -11.47 -6.20 -12.74
C ILE A 130 -11.28 -6.73 -14.16
N PHE A 131 -10.61 -7.86 -14.38
CA PHE A 131 -10.12 -8.21 -15.72
C PHE A 131 -10.70 -9.50 -16.31
N GLY A 132 -11.41 -10.32 -15.52
CA GLY A 132 -11.91 -11.60 -16.02
C GLY A 132 -10.78 -12.50 -16.51
N GLU A 133 -11.02 -13.24 -17.60
CA GLU A 133 -10.00 -14.11 -18.21
C GLU A 133 -8.82 -13.34 -18.83
N GLY A 134 -8.92 -12.01 -19.01
CA GLY A 134 -7.80 -11.19 -19.50
C GLY A 134 -6.58 -11.18 -18.56
N VAL A 135 -6.71 -11.63 -17.31
CA VAL A 135 -5.62 -11.68 -16.33
C VAL A 135 -4.46 -12.59 -16.74
N TRP A 136 -4.73 -13.67 -17.48
CA TRP A 136 -3.68 -14.63 -17.85
C TRP A 136 -2.57 -13.99 -18.69
N TYR A 137 -2.91 -12.97 -19.49
CA TYR A 137 -1.93 -12.19 -20.24
C TYR A 137 -1.07 -11.26 -19.35
N ILE A 138 -1.59 -10.88 -18.19
CA ILE A 138 -0.90 -10.02 -17.21
C ILE A 138 0.03 -10.86 -16.32
N LEU A 139 -0.23 -12.16 -16.19
CA LEU A 139 0.44 -13.05 -15.26
C LEU A 139 1.98 -13.06 -15.41
N PRO A 140 2.57 -13.28 -16.61
CA PRO A 140 4.02 -13.34 -16.75
C PRO A 140 4.76 -12.03 -16.36
N PRO A 141 4.41 -10.85 -16.92
CA PRO A 141 5.12 -9.63 -16.56
C PRO A 141 4.93 -9.26 -15.08
N PHE A 142 3.78 -9.56 -14.49
CA PHE A 142 3.50 -9.28 -13.08
C PHE A 142 4.40 -10.11 -12.15
N PHE A 143 4.64 -11.39 -12.47
CA PHE A 143 5.59 -12.21 -11.71
C PHE A 143 7.05 -11.82 -11.93
N ILE A 144 7.44 -11.45 -13.15
CA ILE A 144 8.81 -11.00 -13.44
C ILE A 144 9.14 -9.74 -12.62
N ILE A 145 8.24 -8.75 -12.65
CA ILE A 145 8.41 -7.51 -11.86
C ILE A 145 8.48 -7.85 -10.36
N GLY A 146 7.58 -8.71 -9.87
CA GLY A 146 7.58 -9.12 -8.46
C GLY A 146 8.83 -9.88 -8.03
N ALA A 147 9.41 -10.71 -8.91
CA ALA A 147 10.66 -11.41 -8.64
C ALA A 147 11.84 -10.42 -8.59
N ILE A 148 11.92 -9.48 -9.54
CA ILE A 148 12.95 -8.44 -9.55
C ILE A 148 12.88 -7.60 -8.27
N THR A 149 11.70 -7.12 -7.89
CA THR A 149 11.55 -6.34 -6.64
C THR A 149 11.80 -7.20 -5.40
N GLY A 150 11.36 -8.46 -5.40
CA GLY A 150 11.63 -9.42 -4.34
C GLY A 150 13.13 -9.61 -4.10
N VAL A 151 13.90 -9.83 -5.17
CA VAL A 151 15.37 -9.93 -5.10
C VAL A 151 15.98 -8.62 -4.60
N ALA A 152 15.60 -7.48 -5.18
CA ALA A 152 16.16 -6.19 -4.78
C ALA A 152 15.94 -5.88 -3.28
N LEU A 153 14.71 -6.08 -2.78
CA LEU A 153 14.38 -5.83 -1.38
C LEU A 153 15.05 -6.82 -0.44
N GLY A 154 15.09 -8.11 -0.81
CA GLY A 154 15.76 -9.12 0.01
C GLY A 154 17.27 -8.93 0.07
N SER A 155 17.90 -8.52 -1.03
CA SER A 155 19.33 -8.17 -1.06
C SER A 155 19.64 -6.96 -0.19
N PHE A 156 18.77 -5.94 -0.24
CA PHE A 156 18.89 -4.77 0.62
C PHE A 156 18.81 -5.16 2.11
N VAL A 157 17.81 -5.96 2.49
CA VAL A 157 17.64 -6.42 3.88
C VAL A 157 18.85 -7.24 4.33
N ASN A 158 19.36 -8.14 3.49
CA ASN A 158 20.52 -8.95 3.84
C ASN A 158 21.76 -8.09 4.10
N SER A 159 22.03 -7.11 3.23
CA SER A 159 23.13 -6.16 3.39
C SER A 159 22.94 -5.26 4.61
N PHE A 160 21.71 -4.80 4.89
CA PHE A 160 21.41 -3.98 6.05
C PHE A 160 21.63 -4.75 7.36
N VAL A 161 21.16 -6.01 7.44
CA VAL A 161 21.33 -6.85 8.63
C VAL A 161 22.81 -7.14 8.92
N GLU A 162 23.64 -7.28 7.88
CA GLU A 162 25.08 -7.54 8.03
C GLU A 162 25.87 -6.29 8.46
N ASN A 163 25.50 -5.11 7.96
CA ASN A 163 26.33 -3.90 8.08
C ASN A 163 25.75 -2.79 8.98
N SER A 164 24.47 -2.87 9.38
CA SER A 164 23.83 -1.85 10.22
C SER A 164 24.21 -2.00 11.69
N SER A 165 24.77 -0.92 12.24
CA SER A 165 25.06 -0.80 13.68
C SER A 165 23.78 -0.73 14.51
N TRP A 166 22.75 -0.06 13.99
CA TRP A 166 21.44 0.05 14.61
C TRP A 166 20.76 -1.32 14.78
N TYR A 167 20.80 -2.15 13.73
CA TYR A 167 20.20 -3.48 13.76
C TYR A 167 20.88 -4.40 14.79
N GLN A 168 22.21 -4.35 14.88
CA GLN A 168 22.97 -5.11 15.86
C GLN A 168 22.60 -4.69 17.30
N GLN A 169 22.52 -3.40 17.58
CA GLN A 169 22.21 -2.87 18.90
C GLN A 169 20.80 -3.23 19.40
N ILE A 170 19.79 -3.23 18.51
CA ILE A 170 18.43 -3.65 18.88
C ILE A 170 18.35 -5.14 19.18
N THR A 171 19.19 -5.93 18.51
CA THR A 171 19.27 -7.38 18.74
C THR A 171 19.95 -7.69 20.10
N ASP A 172 20.86 -6.82 20.56
CA ASP A 172 21.65 -6.97 21.80
C ASP A 172 20.97 -6.42 23.08
N GLU A 173 19.63 -6.44 23.14
CA GLU A 173 18.77 -6.30 24.35
C GLU A 173 18.70 -4.94 25.08
N ASN A 174 19.44 -3.90 24.68
CA ASN A 174 19.47 -2.58 25.34
C ASN A 174 18.42 -1.57 24.84
N TYR A 175 17.17 -2.00 24.62
CA TYR A 175 16.19 -1.12 23.99
C TYR A 175 14.88 -0.92 24.77
N THR A 176 14.55 0.34 25.01
CA THR A 176 13.23 0.80 25.48
C THR A 176 12.82 2.01 24.66
N PHE A 177 11.96 1.81 23.67
CA PHE A 177 11.41 2.91 22.88
C PHE A 177 10.35 3.66 23.70
N MET A 178 10.62 4.92 24.03
CA MET A 178 9.68 5.78 24.73
C MET A 178 9.38 6.99 23.86
N ILE A 179 8.20 6.99 23.24
CA ILE A 179 7.71 8.15 22.49
C ILE A 179 7.24 9.19 23.49
N LYS A 180 7.88 10.36 23.52
CA LYS A 180 7.27 11.54 24.15
C LYS A 180 6.12 12.03 23.28
N THR A 181 4.91 11.64 23.64
CA THR A 181 3.68 12.18 23.04
C THR A 181 3.49 13.63 23.48
N ALA A 182 3.70 14.57 22.57
CA ALA A 182 3.22 15.93 22.69
C ALA A 182 2.97 16.54 21.31
N GLU A 183 1.77 16.33 20.77
CA GLU A 183 1.17 17.29 19.83
C GLU A 183 -0.24 17.63 20.33
N LYS A 184 -0.51 18.93 20.42
CA LYS A 184 -1.84 19.48 20.69
C LYS A 184 -2.68 19.25 19.44
N GLU A 185 -3.71 18.42 19.55
CA GLU A 185 -4.58 18.11 18.41
C GLU A 185 -5.51 19.28 18.11
N ASP A 186 -5.58 19.66 16.84
CA ASP A 186 -6.62 20.56 16.34
C ASP A 186 -8.00 19.94 16.57
N THR A 187 -8.89 20.70 17.21
CA THR A 187 -10.31 20.35 17.37
C THR A 187 -11.00 20.41 16.02
N VAL A 188 -11.04 19.28 15.31
CA VAL A 188 -11.83 19.15 14.09
C VAL A 188 -13.30 18.96 14.44
N SER A 189 -14.17 19.68 13.74
CA SER A 189 -15.62 19.55 13.88
C SER A 189 -16.08 18.15 13.46
N LEU A 190 -16.53 17.34 14.42
CA LEU A 190 -17.02 15.97 14.19
C LEU A 190 -18.11 15.91 13.11
N THR A 191 -18.96 16.94 13.03
CA THR A 191 -20.03 17.05 12.03
C THR A 191 -19.51 17.01 10.60
N GLN A 192 -18.38 17.67 10.32
CA GLN A 192 -17.78 17.67 8.99
C GLN A 192 -17.26 16.29 8.58
N ILE A 193 -16.70 15.54 9.52
CA ILE A 193 -16.23 14.16 9.30
C ILE A 193 -17.41 13.26 8.93
N TYR A 194 -18.49 13.30 9.70
CA TYR A 194 -19.67 12.47 9.44
C TYR A 194 -20.32 12.77 8.09
N ILE A 195 -20.43 14.04 7.70
CA ILE A 195 -20.98 14.44 6.39
C ILE A 195 -20.11 13.89 5.26
N ARG A 196 -18.78 14.07 5.32
CA ARG A 196 -17.85 13.55 4.30
C ARG A 196 -17.98 12.04 4.13
N ILE A 197 -18.00 11.31 5.25
CA ILE A 197 -18.13 9.85 5.24
C ILE A 197 -19.50 9.43 4.67
N ALA A 198 -20.59 10.07 5.10
CA ALA A 198 -21.94 9.72 4.64
C ALA A 198 -22.12 9.99 3.13
N VAL A 199 -21.70 11.17 2.65
CA VAL A 199 -21.76 11.53 1.22
C VAL A 199 -20.85 10.63 0.39
N GLY A 200 -19.63 10.36 0.86
CA GLY A 200 -18.71 9.49 0.16
C GLY A 200 -19.22 8.04 0.07
N PHE A 201 -19.83 7.52 1.14
CA PHE A 201 -20.45 6.21 1.12
C PHE A 201 -21.61 6.13 0.12
N LEU A 202 -22.45 7.17 0.05
CA LEU A 202 -23.49 7.29 -0.96
C LEU A 202 -22.90 7.25 -2.38
N PHE A 203 -21.82 7.98 -2.65
CA PHE A 203 -21.14 7.97 -3.95
C PHE A 203 -20.62 6.57 -4.32
N ILE A 204 -20.03 5.87 -3.35
CA ILE A 204 -19.55 4.49 -3.56
C ILE A 204 -20.72 3.55 -3.87
N LEU A 205 -21.83 3.65 -3.14
CA LEU A 205 -23.03 2.86 -3.42
C LEU A 205 -23.56 3.13 -4.84
N LEU A 206 -23.61 4.40 -5.25
CA LEU A 206 -24.02 4.77 -6.61
C LEU A 206 -23.08 4.19 -7.67
N LEU A 207 -21.76 4.23 -7.46
CA LEU A 207 -20.79 3.68 -8.41
C LEU A 207 -20.91 2.16 -8.57
N VAL A 208 -21.13 1.44 -7.46
CA VAL A 208 -21.12 -0.02 -7.43
C VAL A 208 -22.46 -0.62 -7.88
N PHE A 209 -23.58 -0.08 -7.39
CA PHE A 209 -24.90 -0.72 -7.56
C PHE A 209 -25.75 -0.14 -8.69
N VAL A 210 -25.48 1.07 -9.17
CA VAL A 210 -26.26 1.68 -10.26
C VAL A 210 -25.70 1.24 -11.60
N ASN A 211 -26.48 0.50 -12.39
CA ASN A 211 -26.07 -0.02 -13.71
C ASN A 211 -26.18 1.01 -14.85
N LEU A 212 -26.11 2.32 -14.55
CA LEU A 212 -26.18 3.39 -15.55
C LEU A 212 -24.80 4.05 -15.71
N PRO A 213 -24.10 3.87 -16.85
CA PRO A 213 -22.77 4.45 -17.07
C PRO A 213 -22.73 5.97 -16.91
N ALA A 214 -23.79 6.67 -17.35
CA ALA A 214 -23.91 8.11 -17.20
C ALA A 214 -23.92 8.54 -15.72
N ALA A 215 -24.62 7.80 -14.85
CA ALA A 215 -24.60 8.09 -13.42
C ALA A 215 -23.19 7.92 -12.82
N LYS A 216 -22.45 6.87 -13.23
CA LYS A 216 -21.07 6.64 -12.78
C LYS A 216 -20.14 7.78 -13.22
N ALA A 217 -20.29 8.27 -14.45
CA ALA A 217 -19.54 9.41 -14.95
C ALA A 217 -19.84 10.70 -14.16
N ILE A 218 -21.10 10.95 -13.83
CA ILE A 218 -21.51 12.10 -13.01
C ILE A 218 -20.90 12.01 -11.60
N VAL A 219 -20.98 10.84 -10.96
CA VAL A 219 -20.42 10.65 -9.61
C VAL A 219 -18.89 10.81 -9.62
N PHE A 220 -18.20 10.24 -10.61
CA PHE A 220 -16.76 10.43 -10.78
C PHE A 220 -16.39 11.91 -10.99
N GLY A 221 -17.11 12.62 -11.86
CA GLY A 221 -16.92 14.05 -12.07
C GLY A 221 -17.14 14.88 -10.80
N ALA A 222 -18.20 14.57 -10.05
CA ALA A 222 -18.48 15.22 -8.78
C ALA A 222 -17.37 14.97 -7.75
N ALA A 223 -16.87 13.72 -7.64
CA ALA A 223 -15.76 13.39 -6.75
C ALA A 223 -14.47 14.14 -7.11
N LEU A 224 -14.15 14.28 -8.41
CA LEU A 224 -13.02 15.09 -8.87
C LEU A 224 -13.17 16.56 -8.49
N ILE A 225 -14.36 17.14 -8.71
CA ILE A 225 -14.65 18.53 -8.36
C ILE A 225 -14.48 18.74 -6.85
N LEU A 226 -15.00 17.83 -6.01
CA LEU A 226 -14.84 17.90 -4.56
C LEU A 226 -13.36 17.81 -4.14
N CYS A 227 -12.56 16.95 -4.77
CA CYS A 227 -11.11 16.90 -4.56
C CYS A 227 -10.41 18.22 -4.96
N LEU A 228 -10.84 18.85 -6.06
CA LEU A 228 -10.31 20.14 -6.52
C LEU A 228 -10.66 21.29 -5.57
N ILE A 229 -11.90 21.32 -5.06
CA ILE A 229 -12.36 22.31 -4.06
C ILE A 229 -11.50 22.21 -2.79
N ASP A 230 -11.19 21.00 -2.36
CA ASP A 230 -10.29 20.71 -1.23
C ASP A 230 -8.79 20.90 -1.55
N ARG A 231 -8.45 21.42 -2.73
CA ARG A 231 -7.07 21.65 -3.22
C ARG A 231 -6.18 20.41 -3.21
N GLN A 232 -6.75 19.23 -3.38
CA GLN A 232 -5.97 18.00 -3.47
C GLN A 232 -5.20 17.94 -4.80
N LYS A 233 -3.94 17.49 -4.75
CA LYS A 233 -3.15 17.27 -5.96
C LYS A 233 -3.69 16.08 -6.77
N ILE A 234 -4.14 16.33 -7.99
CA ILE A 234 -4.57 15.30 -8.92
C ILE A 234 -3.38 14.84 -9.75
N HIS A 235 -3.02 13.57 -9.65
CA HIS A 235 -1.93 12.97 -10.44
C HIS A 235 -2.47 12.51 -11.80
N PHE A 236 -2.66 13.45 -12.72
CA PHE A 236 -3.26 13.18 -14.05
C PHE A 236 -2.54 12.07 -14.83
N ILE A 237 -1.21 11.96 -14.70
CA ILE A 237 -0.43 10.88 -15.33
C ILE A 237 -0.89 9.51 -14.80
N SER A 238 -1.08 9.38 -13.49
CA SER A 238 -1.52 8.12 -12.86
C SER A 238 -2.96 7.78 -13.29
N LEU A 239 -3.87 8.76 -13.27
CA LEU A 239 -5.25 8.60 -13.72
C LEU A 239 -5.30 8.12 -15.18
N PHE A 240 -4.50 8.74 -16.06
CA PHE A 240 -4.43 8.35 -17.46
C PHE A 240 -3.87 6.94 -17.64
N LEU A 241 -2.76 6.61 -16.97
CA LEU A 241 -2.14 5.28 -17.06
C LEU A 241 -3.07 4.17 -16.57
N ILE A 242 -3.77 4.38 -15.45
CA ILE A 242 -4.74 3.43 -14.91
C ILE A 242 -5.91 3.26 -15.90
N SER A 243 -6.46 4.38 -16.40
CA SER A 243 -7.58 4.36 -17.35
C SER A 243 -7.24 3.60 -18.63
N VAL A 244 -6.09 3.92 -19.25
CA VAL A 244 -5.62 3.26 -20.47
C VAL A 244 -5.37 1.77 -20.20
N SER A 245 -4.68 1.43 -19.11
CA SER A 245 -4.39 0.03 -18.80
C SER A 245 -5.67 -0.78 -18.59
N ILE A 246 -6.66 -0.23 -17.87
CA ILE A 246 -7.92 -0.93 -17.66
C ILE A 246 -8.67 -1.16 -18.97
N ILE A 247 -8.71 -0.16 -19.84
CA ILE A 247 -9.36 -0.27 -21.15
C ILE A 247 -8.64 -1.32 -22.00
N VAL A 248 -7.31 -1.23 -22.13
CA VAL A 248 -6.51 -2.16 -22.93
C VAL A 248 -6.70 -3.61 -22.46
N PHE A 249 -6.62 -3.87 -21.15
CA PHE A 249 -6.82 -5.23 -20.62
C PHE A 249 -8.24 -5.74 -20.76
N ASN A 250 -9.25 -4.87 -20.77
CA ASN A 250 -10.64 -5.26 -21.04
C ASN A 250 -10.92 -5.50 -22.52
N LEU A 251 -10.12 -4.93 -23.43
CA LEU A 251 -10.21 -5.21 -24.86
C LEU A 251 -9.66 -6.60 -25.23
N LEU A 252 -8.74 -7.16 -24.43
CA LEU A 252 -8.13 -8.47 -24.70
C LEU A 252 -9.14 -9.61 -24.91
N PRO A 253 -10.17 -9.79 -24.04
CA PRO A 253 -11.27 -10.70 -24.33
C PRO A 253 -12.33 -10.03 -25.21
N PRO A 254 -12.43 -10.37 -26.52
CA PRO A 254 -13.41 -9.75 -27.39
C PRO A 254 -14.84 -10.10 -26.98
N PHE A 255 -15.71 -9.09 -26.90
CA PHE A 255 -17.10 -9.27 -26.51
C PHE A 255 -18.02 -8.25 -27.21
N GLY A 256 -19.10 -8.74 -27.82
CA GLY A 256 -20.06 -7.91 -28.56
C GLY A 256 -19.61 -7.55 -29.97
N LYS A 257 -20.18 -6.49 -30.53
CA LYS A 257 -19.95 -6.08 -31.93
C LYS A 257 -18.52 -5.60 -32.17
N VAL A 258 -17.86 -6.10 -33.21
CA VAL A 258 -16.56 -5.59 -33.68
C VAL A 258 -16.75 -4.19 -34.27
N LEU A 259 -15.97 -3.22 -33.79
CA LEU A 259 -15.97 -1.85 -34.32
C LEU A 259 -14.92 -1.72 -35.43
N PHE A 260 -13.69 -2.14 -35.13
CA PHE A 260 -12.57 -2.18 -36.06
C PHE A 260 -11.55 -3.20 -35.56
N SER A 261 -10.62 -3.62 -36.42
CA SER A 261 -9.48 -4.46 -36.06
C SER A 261 -8.19 -3.66 -36.18
N VAL A 262 -7.32 -3.80 -35.18
CA VAL A 262 -5.95 -3.26 -35.23
C VAL A 262 -5.02 -4.45 -35.43
N PHE A 263 -4.45 -4.57 -36.63
CA PHE A 263 -3.83 -5.83 -37.10
C PHE A 263 -4.85 -6.99 -36.94
N ASP A 264 -4.48 -8.05 -36.22
CA ASP A 264 -5.34 -9.21 -35.95
C ASP A 264 -6.15 -9.09 -34.65
N PHE A 265 -6.16 -7.92 -34.02
CA PHE A 265 -6.82 -7.71 -32.73
C PHE A 265 -8.18 -7.01 -32.91
N PRO A 266 -9.31 -7.72 -32.68
CA PRO A 266 -10.64 -7.14 -32.83
C PRO A 266 -10.98 -6.23 -31.64
N VAL A 267 -11.17 -4.94 -31.90
CA VAL A 267 -11.68 -3.99 -30.92
C VAL A 267 -13.20 -4.02 -30.95
N THR A 268 -13.82 -4.56 -29.90
CA THR A 268 -15.28 -4.68 -29.81
C THR A 268 -15.91 -3.59 -28.95
N ALA A 269 -17.11 -3.16 -29.33
CA ALA A 269 -17.87 -2.13 -28.61
C ALA A 269 -18.19 -2.55 -27.17
N GLY A 270 -18.54 -3.82 -26.96
CA GLY A 270 -18.88 -4.34 -25.63
C GLY A 270 -17.67 -4.36 -24.69
N ALA A 271 -16.50 -4.73 -25.19
CA ALA A 271 -15.26 -4.73 -24.41
C ALA A 271 -14.82 -3.29 -24.05
N LEU A 272 -14.94 -2.36 -25.00
CA LEU A 272 -14.64 -0.94 -24.76
C LEU A 272 -15.55 -0.32 -23.70
N LEU A 273 -16.87 -0.49 -23.83
CA LEU A 273 -17.85 0.02 -22.87
C LEU A 273 -17.62 -0.55 -21.46
N ARG A 274 -17.34 -1.85 -21.36
CA ARG A 274 -17.02 -2.50 -20.08
C ARG A 274 -15.72 -1.96 -19.48
N GLY A 275 -14.72 -1.70 -20.31
CA GLY A 275 -13.47 -1.05 -19.91
C GLY A 275 -13.72 0.34 -19.32
N ILE A 276 -14.45 1.19 -20.05
CA ILE A 276 -14.82 2.54 -19.61
C ILE A 276 -15.62 2.49 -18.30
N GLU A 277 -16.60 1.59 -18.20
CA GLU A 277 -17.39 1.42 -16.99
C GLU A 277 -16.50 1.07 -15.78
N LYS A 278 -15.56 0.14 -15.93
CA LYS A 278 -14.62 -0.23 -14.85
C LYS A 278 -13.68 0.91 -14.47
N VAL A 279 -13.25 1.72 -15.44
CA VAL A 279 -12.49 2.95 -15.17
C VAL A 279 -13.31 3.90 -14.32
N LEU A 280 -14.56 4.19 -14.71
CA LEU A 280 -15.44 5.08 -13.97
C LEU A 280 -15.70 4.61 -12.55
N ILE A 281 -15.93 3.30 -12.35
CA ILE A 281 -16.10 2.73 -11.01
C ILE A 281 -14.83 2.89 -10.19
N LEU A 282 -13.68 2.44 -10.72
CA LEU A 282 -12.46 2.41 -9.94
C LEU A 282 -11.92 3.80 -9.63
N GLU A 283 -11.79 4.67 -10.64
CA GLU A 283 -11.36 6.04 -10.45
C GLU A 283 -12.37 6.82 -9.60
N GLY A 284 -13.67 6.62 -9.83
CA GLY A 284 -14.73 7.15 -8.97
C GLY A 284 -14.54 6.78 -7.51
N MET A 285 -14.25 5.51 -7.21
CA MET A 285 -14.00 5.06 -5.84
C MET A 285 -12.71 5.65 -5.28
N ILE A 286 -11.63 5.74 -6.07
CA ILE A 286 -10.35 6.33 -5.62
C ILE A 286 -10.55 7.79 -5.23
N TYR A 287 -11.12 8.64 -6.10
CA TYR A 287 -11.27 10.06 -5.80
C TYR A 287 -12.32 10.32 -4.72
N THR A 288 -13.40 9.54 -4.69
CA THR A 288 -14.36 9.59 -3.57
C THR A 288 -13.66 9.27 -2.24
N SER A 289 -12.88 8.18 -2.21
CA SER A 289 -12.11 7.77 -1.04
C SER A 289 -11.08 8.84 -0.64
N ARG A 290 -10.35 9.43 -1.59
CA ARG A 290 -9.41 10.52 -1.33
C ARG A 290 -10.07 11.74 -0.70
N TRP A 291 -11.26 12.11 -1.18
CA TRP A 291 -12.03 13.21 -0.60
C TRP A 291 -12.53 12.89 0.82
N MET A 292 -13.00 11.66 1.06
CA MET A 292 -13.42 11.19 2.39
C MET A 292 -12.27 11.24 3.41
N LEU A 293 -11.06 10.86 2.98
CA LEU A 293 -9.89 10.69 3.84
C LEU A 293 -9.10 11.98 4.07
N ASN A 294 -9.52 13.10 3.48
CA ASN A 294 -8.89 14.41 3.68
C ASN A 294 -9.31 15.08 5.00
N CYS A 295 -9.37 14.29 6.06
CA CYS A 295 -9.74 14.71 7.40
C CYS A 295 -8.94 13.86 8.40
N PRO A 296 -8.53 14.39 9.56
CA PRO A 296 -7.79 13.59 10.53
C PRO A 296 -8.67 12.47 11.09
N ILE A 297 -8.30 11.22 10.80
CA ILE A 297 -8.99 10.03 11.30
C ILE A 297 -8.39 9.67 12.65
N LYS A 298 -9.23 9.72 13.70
CA LYS A 298 -8.86 9.21 15.03
C LYS A 298 -9.35 7.78 15.17
N LEU A 299 -8.43 6.86 15.37
CA LEU A 299 -8.75 5.47 15.68
C LEU A 299 -8.80 5.32 17.21
N PRO A 300 -9.90 4.80 17.80
CA PRO A 300 -9.97 4.57 19.24
C PRO A 300 -9.18 3.33 19.68
N GLY A 301 -8.76 3.31 20.94
CA GLY A 301 -8.17 2.15 21.61
C GLY A 301 -6.65 1.96 21.42
N ALA A 302 -6.13 0.82 21.89
CA ALA A 302 -4.69 0.53 21.91
C ALA A 302 -4.06 0.44 20.51
N ILE A 303 -4.81 -0.06 19.53
CA ILE A 303 -4.39 -0.10 18.12
C ILE A 303 -4.28 1.32 17.58
N GLY A 304 -5.27 2.17 17.87
CA GLY A 304 -5.27 3.57 17.47
C GLY A 304 -4.08 4.35 18.01
N LYS A 305 -3.69 4.10 19.27
CA LYS A 305 -2.47 4.67 19.85
C LYS A 305 -1.22 4.30 19.04
N LYS A 306 -1.02 3.02 18.73
CA LYS A 306 0.14 2.56 17.93
C LYS A 306 0.15 3.14 16.51
N VAL A 307 -1.02 3.30 15.88
CA VAL A 307 -1.14 3.97 14.58
C VAL A 307 -0.75 5.46 14.69
N SER A 308 -1.27 6.15 15.71
CA SER A 308 -0.94 7.56 15.98
C SER A 308 0.56 7.75 16.22
N ASP A 309 1.14 6.91 17.06
CA ASP A 309 2.58 6.87 17.33
C ASP A 309 3.40 6.66 16.04
N SER A 310 2.95 5.74 15.17
CA SER A 310 3.56 5.53 13.85
C SER A 310 3.48 6.77 12.95
N LEU A 311 2.35 7.49 12.98
CA LEU A 311 2.17 8.72 12.19
C LEU A 311 3.06 9.86 12.69
N ILE A 312 3.23 9.99 14.01
CA ILE A 312 4.14 11.00 14.61
C ILE A 312 5.57 10.74 14.14
N ILE A 313 6.05 9.51 14.24
CA ILE A 313 7.39 9.15 13.79
C ILE A 313 7.53 9.33 12.27
N PHE A 314 6.49 8.97 11.50
CA PHE A 314 6.48 9.19 10.06
C PHE A 314 6.62 10.67 9.70
N LYS A 315 5.91 11.58 10.38
CA LYS A 315 6.09 13.04 10.18
C LYS A 315 7.55 13.46 10.43
N LYS A 316 8.17 12.96 11.51
CA LYS A 316 9.60 13.23 11.80
C LYS A 316 10.50 12.72 10.68
N LEU A 317 10.32 11.47 10.21
CA LEU A 317 11.09 10.89 9.10
C LEU A 317 11.00 11.73 7.81
N VAL A 318 9.83 12.30 7.52
CA VAL A 318 9.63 13.17 6.35
C VAL A 318 10.42 14.47 6.47
N LEU A 319 10.58 15.02 7.69
CA LEU A 319 11.36 16.25 7.93
C LEU A 319 12.87 16.03 7.77
N VAL A 320 13.38 14.88 8.23
CA VAL A 320 14.82 14.53 8.17
C VAL A 320 15.24 14.04 6.77
N LYS A 321 14.29 13.88 5.83
CA LYS A 321 14.54 13.40 4.46
C LYS A 321 15.68 14.16 3.73
N SER A 322 15.94 15.42 4.05
CA SER A 322 17.01 16.22 3.44
C SER A 322 18.43 15.73 3.78
N GLU A 323 18.61 14.91 4.81
CA GLU A 323 19.92 14.43 5.26
C GLU A 323 20.35 13.10 4.61
N PHE A 324 19.49 12.50 3.76
CA PHE A 324 19.73 11.19 3.18
C PHE A 324 20.82 11.20 2.09
N ARG A 325 21.91 10.45 2.30
CA ARG A 325 23.03 10.34 1.35
C ARG A 325 22.91 9.05 0.53
N PHE A 326 22.61 9.17 -0.76
CA PHE A 326 22.49 8.01 -1.67
C PHE A 326 23.78 7.20 -1.87
N LYS A 327 24.96 7.77 -1.55
CA LYS A 327 26.24 7.04 -1.63
C LYS A 327 26.47 6.10 -0.45
N ASP A 328 25.84 6.36 0.69
CA ASP A 328 25.93 5.56 1.91
C ASP A 328 24.53 5.35 2.49
N ILE A 329 23.75 4.49 1.82
CA ILE A 329 22.34 4.26 2.16
C ILE A 329 22.20 3.67 3.56
N ILE A 330 23.10 2.75 3.96
CA ILE A 330 23.01 2.06 5.25
C ILE A 330 23.40 3.02 6.38
N GLY A 331 24.52 3.74 6.26
CA GLY A 331 24.94 4.70 7.28
C GLY A 331 23.95 5.84 7.48
N SER A 332 23.38 6.39 6.39
CA SER A 332 22.32 7.41 6.50
C SER A 332 21.03 6.88 7.13
N LEU A 333 20.67 5.61 6.90
CA LEU A 333 19.51 5.02 7.57
C LEU A 333 19.76 4.80 9.06
N ASP A 334 20.96 4.36 9.45
CA ASP A 334 21.35 4.23 10.85
C ASP A 334 21.26 5.59 11.57
N GLU A 335 21.82 6.66 11.00
CA GLU A 335 21.74 8.02 11.56
C GLU A 335 20.28 8.48 11.75
N ILE A 336 19.43 8.24 10.74
CA ILE A 336 18.01 8.60 10.81
C ILE A 336 17.29 7.79 11.89
N LEU A 337 17.53 6.48 11.97
CA LEU A 337 16.88 5.62 12.96
C LEU A 337 17.32 5.97 14.38
N PHE A 338 18.61 6.22 14.61
CA PHE A 338 19.11 6.69 15.91
C PHE A 338 18.58 8.07 16.30
N SER A 339 18.47 9.02 15.36
CA SER A 339 17.95 10.36 15.66
C SER A 339 16.46 10.35 16.06
N VAL A 340 15.69 9.41 15.53
CA VAL A 340 14.28 9.20 15.89
C VAL A 340 14.13 8.56 17.28
N GLU A 341 15.15 7.86 17.78
CA GLU A 341 15.15 7.18 19.08
C GLU A 341 15.50 8.06 20.27
N LEU A 342 16.25 9.14 20.06
CA LEU A 342 16.77 10.02 21.12
C LEU A 342 15.79 11.12 21.58
N LEU A 343 14.54 11.15 21.10
CA LEU A 343 13.57 12.24 21.31
C LEU A 343 12.14 11.77 21.57
#